data_AF-A0A958J2J4-F1
#
_entry.id   AF-A0A958J2J4-F1
#
_cell.length_a   1.000
_cell.length_b   1.000
_cell.length_c   1.000
_cell.angle_alpha   90.00
_cell.angle_beta   90.00
_cell.angle_gamma   90.00
#
_symmetry.space_group_name_H-M   'P 1'
#
loop_
_entity.id
_entity.type
_entity.pdbx_description
1 polymer ?
#
loop_
_entity_poly.entity_id
_entity_poly.type
_entity_poly.pdbx_seq_one_letter_code
_entity_poly.pdbx_strand_id
1 'polypeptide(L)'
;RRLDRQVWDCATTPGQNVCKINFPGNPPHIHGRSEGEPERGPHNWPTMFQYGSTDVDKEYALIQDLSAWVLESFNLNGANNMGGTGADPPDYPYEQTRTFAHIEGGTTPPQVPYCPHGAAFYTATGSITHCAWEVYNDIMAHEYAHAIILHRYHDGQGNPIGVYYFREPASLDESHSDIMGEIFEYDRTGYTDWINGSGDPYGIPFRNLGNPHAVINPVTNLPYPDRYWDANVYCGNEEDGGAHTNSTIPSHAIYLFARGGEFNGCEIQGQGEQIAKLVSRRVWAHLDRYDGFSRAYTAFQNACDDLGTLEQCSELTKALQAVEIDQGGRCSGSAERAPSCAVNHSGNLSTSTLDGTPSSIFNQGQPFVLNITGATGGRQMGIYLVPSMGNRPPWQEMAPLSIVESSINVPIGSQNIRFVFDSDELYGDYEIVVDGNNDGHYQSWADAVTPIEVVVP
;
A
#
# COMPACT_ATOMS: atom_id res chain seq x y z
N ARG A 1 11.37 12.39 -28.56
CA ARG A 1 12.69 12.70 -29.19
C ARG A 1 13.58 11.47 -29.00
N ARG A 2 14.87 11.50 -29.37
CA ARG A 2 15.79 10.36 -29.16
C ARG A 2 16.05 10.18 -27.66
N LEU A 3 15.81 8.97 -27.14
CA LEU A 3 16.18 8.56 -25.79
C LEU A 3 17.69 8.68 -25.58
N ASP A 4 18.10 9.06 -24.37
CA ASP A 4 19.50 9.04 -23.94
C ASP A 4 19.62 8.33 -22.58
N ARG A 5 19.75 7.00 -22.65
CA ARG A 5 19.92 6.13 -21.49
C ARG A 5 21.37 6.08 -21.06
N GLN A 6 21.62 6.23 -19.77
CA GLN A 6 22.95 6.20 -19.19
C GLN A 6 22.92 5.31 -17.94
N VAL A 7 23.20 4.02 -18.12
CA VAL A 7 23.26 3.05 -17.02
C VAL A 7 24.70 2.94 -16.54
N TRP A 8 24.97 3.44 -15.35
CA TRP A 8 26.27 3.36 -14.71
C TRP A 8 26.34 2.08 -13.89
N ASP A 9 27.49 1.41 -13.93
CA ASP A 9 27.75 0.22 -13.15
C ASP A 9 28.70 0.57 -12.00
N CYS A 10 28.21 0.42 -10.77
CA CYS A 10 28.95 0.70 -9.54
C CYS A 10 29.63 -0.54 -8.95
N ALA A 11 29.59 -1.70 -9.64
CA ALA A 11 30.30 -2.90 -9.21
C ALA A 11 31.80 -2.60 -9.05
N THR A 12 32.35 -2.89 -7.86
CA THR A 12 33.72 -2.52 -7.53
C THR A 12 34.72 -3.28 -8.37
N THR A 13 35.65 -2.57 -8.99
CA THR A 13 37.01 -3.09 -9.15
C THR A 13 37.69 -2.84 -7.80
N PRO A 14 38.25 -3.84 -7.07
CA PRO A 14 38.90 -3.59 -5.79
C PRO A 14 39.91 -2.42 -5.87
N GLY A 15 39.65 -1.33 -5.13
CA GLY A 15 40.49 -0.13 -5.09
C GLY A 15 40.12 1.01 -6.05
N GLN A 16 38.99 0.95 -6.78
CA GLN A 16 38.46 2.08 -7.56
C GLN A 16 37.03 2.43 -7.14
N ASN A 17 36.85 3.64 -6.60
CA ASN A 17 35.62 4.09 -5.93
C ASN A 17 34.68 4.88 -6.85
N VAL A 18 34.57 4.50 -8.13
CA VAL A 18 33.82 5.30 -9.13
C VAL A 18 32.97 4.37 -9.98
N CYS A 19 31.67 4.64 -10.06
CA CYS A 19 30.76 3.97 -11.00
C CYS A 19 31.20 4.26 -12.44
N LYS A 20 31.07 3.26 -13.32
CA LYS A 20 31.65 3.29 -14.66
C LYS A 20 30.58 3.13 -15.73
N ILE A 21 30.81 3.77 -16.87
CA ILE A 21 29.98 3.61 -18.06
C ILE A 21 30.86 3.34 -19.27
N ASN A 22 30.50 2.32 -20.05
CA ASN A 22 31.25 1.85 -21.21
C ASN A 22 32.73 1.56 -20.92
N PHE A 23 33.05 1.17 -19.69
CA PHE A 23 34.44 0.99 -19.26
C PHE A 23 34.85 -0.49 -19.37
N PRO A 24 35.92 -0.82 -20.11
CA PRO A 24 36.43 -2.19 -20.16
C PRO A 24 37.09 -2.59 -18.83
N GLY A 25 36.50 -3.55 -18.14
CA GLY A 25 37.01 -4.20 -16.93
C GLY A 25 37.93 -5.40 -17.20
N ASN A 26 38.53 -5.93 -16.15
CA ASN A 26 39.32 -7.16 -16.14
C ASN A 26 38.90 -8.03 -14.94
N PRO A 27 38.37 -9.26 -15.10
CA PRO A 27 38.16 -10.06 -16.33
C PRO A 27 37.29 -9.36 -17.40
N PRO A 28 37.26 -9.82 -18.67
CA PRO A 28 36.65 -9.07 -19.78
C PRO A 28 35.14 -8.88 -19.58
N HIS A 29 34.76 -7.71 -19.08
CA HIS A 29 33.38 -7.25 -18.90
C HIS A 29 33.37 -5.75 -19.14
N ILE A 30 32.34 -5.21 -19.79
CA ILE A 30 32.21 -3.77 -20.01
C ILE A 30 31.21 -3.23 -18.99
N HIS A 31 31.72 -2.45 -18.05
CA HIS A 31 30.93 -1.84 -16.98
C HIS A 31 30.06 -0.71 -17.53
N GLY A 32 28.77 -0.77 -17.22
CA GLY A 32 27.77 0.23 -17.57
C GLY A 32 27.47 0.30 -19.07
N ARG A 33 26.37 0.94 -19.43
CA ARG A 33 25.81 0.95 -20.78
C ARG A 33 25.16 2.29 -21.11
N SER A 34 25.71 3.00 -22.09
CA SER A 34 25.06 4.20 -22.64
C SER A 34 24.15 3.89 -23.83
N GLU A 35 23.39 4.90 -24.25
CA GLU A 35 22.53 4.84 -25.42
C GLU A 35 23.24 4.30 -26.67
N GLY A 36 22.63 3.33 -27.35
CA GLY A 36 23.15 2.69 -28.56
C GLY A 36 24.22 1.61 -28.36
N GLU A 37 24.73 1.42 -27.14
CA GLU A 37 25.75 0.42 -26.86
C GLU A 37 25.15 -1.01 -26.78
N PRO A 38 25.92 -2.04 -27.19
CA PRO A 38 25.48 -3.43 -27.13
C PRO A 38 25.30 -3.91 -25.68
N GLU A 39 24.49 -4.96 -25.53
CA GLU A 39 24.26 -5.67 -24.27
C GLU A 39 25.57 -6.10 -23.61
N ARG A 40 25.64 -5.99 -22.27
CA ARG A 40 26.85 -6.27 -21.50
C ARG A 40 26.94 -7.74 -21.08
N GLY A 41 25.80 -8.39 -20.93
CA GLY A 41 25.68 -9.74 -20.40
C GLY A 41 25.91 -9.78 -18.88
N PRO A 42 25.83 -10.98 -18.29
CA PRO A 42 25.95 -11.13 -16.85
C PRO A 42 27.33 -10.69 -16.36
N HIS A 43 27.34 -10.02 -15.22
CA HIS A 43 28.55 -9.59 -14.54
C HIS A 43 29.42 -10.81 -14.19
N ASN A 44 30.67 -10.84 -14.64
CA ASN A 44 31.43 -12.09 -14.78
C ASN A 44 32.56 -12.30 -13.75
N TRP A 45 32.60 -11.51 -12.68
CA TRP A 45 33.61 -11.64 -11.63
C TRP A 45 33.13 -12.57 -10.50
N PRO A 46 33.61 -13.83 -10.42
CA PRO A 46 33.02 -14.87 -9.56
C PRO A 46 33.18 -14.65 -8.05
N THR A 47 34.03 -13.73 -7.63
CA THR A 47 34.30 -13.46 -6.20
C THR A 47 33.45 -12.33 -5.63
N MET A 48 32.56 -11.73 -6.43
CA MET A 48 31.75 -10.59 -6.04
C MET A 48 30.27 -10.96 -5.91
N PHE A 49 29.54 -10.25 -5.06
CA PHE A 49 28.11 -10.48 -4.84
C PHE A 49 27.27 -10.26 -6.11
N GLN A 50 27.74 -9.37 -6.99
CA GLN A 50 27.14 -9.05 -8.28
C GLN A 50 27.33 -10.15 -9.34
N TYR A 51 28.08 -11.23 -9.05
CA TYR A 51 28.38 -12.28 -10.03
C TYR A 51 27.12 -12.92 -10.61
N GLY A 52 26.97 -12.86 -11.93
CA GLY A 52 25.82 -13.38 -12.65
C GLY A 52 24.70 -12.36 -12.85
N SER A 53 24.76 -11.19 -12.19
CA SER A 53 23.74 -10.16 -12.32
C SER A 53 23.68 -9.62 -13.76
N THR A 54 22.47 -9.33 -14.23
CA THR A 54 22.17 -8.71 -15.52
C THR A 54 21.55 -7.32 -15.35
N ASP A 55 21.66 -6.73 -14.16
CA ASP A 55 20.95 -5.51 -13.77
C ASP A 55 21.24 -4.33 -14.70
N VAL A 56 22.49 -4.16 -15.16
CA VAL A 56 22.84 -3.11 -16.13
C VAL A 56 22.00 -3.22 -17.41
N ASP A 57 21.78 -4.44 -17.91
CA ASP A 57 21.00 -4.66 -19.13
C ASP A 57 19.49 -4.60 -18.86
N LYS A 58 19.04 -5.05 -17.67
CA LYS A 58 17.64 -4.91 -17.24
C LYS A 58 17.25 -3.45 -17.08
N GLU A 59 18.04 -2.63 -16.38
CA GLU A 59 17.80 -1.19 -16.23
C GLU A 59 17.74 -0.53 -17.61
N TYR A 60 18.69 -0.85 -18.50
CA TYR A 60 18.73 -0.29 -19.85
C TYR A 60 17.45 -0.58 -20.66
N ALA A 61 16.89 -1.78 -20.51
CA ALA A 61 15.63 -2.16 -21.13
C ALA A 61 14.43 -1.48 -20.44
N LEU A 62 14.41 -1.45 -19.11
CA LEU A 62 13.31 -0.83 -18.35
C LEU A 62 13.21 0.67 -18.59
N ILE A 63 14.32 1.42 -18.70
CA ILE A 63 14.26 2.85 -19.04
C ILE A 63 13.59 3.07 -20.41
N GLN A 64 13.86 2.20 -21.39
CA GLN A 64 13.26 2.29 -22.72
C GLN A 64 11.75 2.08 -22.66
N ASP A 65 11.34 1.07 -21.92
CA ASP A 65 9.93 0.70 -21.83
C ASP A 65 9.16 1.69 -20.95
N LEU A 66 9.74 2.18 -19.86
CA LEU A 66 9.19 3.26 -19.05
C LEU A 66 9.05 4.55 -19.85
N SER A 67 10.05 4.92 -20.67
CA SER A 67 9.93 6.11 -21.51
C SER A 67 8.78 6.00 -22.51
N ALA A 68 8.59 4.82 -23.11
CA ALA A 68 7.45 4.57 -24.00
C ALA A 68 6.12 4.59 -23.23
N TRP A 69 6.07 3.93 -22.08
CA TRP A 69 4.90 3.86 -21.22
C TRP A 69 4.51 5.25 -20.70
N VAL A 70 5.45 6.09 -20.28
CA VAL A 70 5.19 7.46 -19.82
C VAL A 70 4.69 8.35 -20.96
N LEU A 71 5.24 8.17 -22.17
CA LEU A 71 4.73 8.88 -23.34
C LEU A 71 3.29 8.51 -23.65
N GLU A 72 2.94 7.23 -23.62
CA GLU A 72 1.57 6.75 -23.87
C GLU A 72 0.61 7.12 -22.72
N SER A 73 1.07 6.95 -21.49
CA SER A 73 0.26 7.01 -20.27
C SER A 73 0.18 8.39 -19.65
N PHE A 74 1.06 9.32 -19.99
CA PHE A 74 1.05 10.69 -19.45
C PHE A 74 1.17 11.75 -20.54
N ASN A 75 1.47 11.36 -21.79
CA ASN A 75 1.81 12.30 -22.87
C ASN A 75 3.02 13.17 -22.50
N LEU A 76 4.01 12.59 -21.82
CA LEU A 76 5.25 13.24 -21.43
C LEU A 76 6.44 12.62 -22.19
N ASN A 77 7.31 13.45 -22.76
CA ASN A 77 8.57 13.02 -23.35
C ASN A 77 9.62 12.83 -22.23
N GLY A 78 9.64 11.65 -21.59
CA GLY A 78 10.39 11.41 -20.34
C GLY A 78 9.70 12.05 -19.13
N ALA A 79 10.17 11.76 -17.92
CA ALA A 79 9.56 12.24 -16.67
C ALA A 79 9.45 13.77 -16.61
N ASN A 80 10.46 14.46 -17.14
CA ASN A 80 10.54 15.93 -17.15
C ASN A 80 9.99 16.60 -18.42
N ASN A 81 9.38 15.81 -19.31
CA ASN A 81 8.90 16.25 -20.63
C ASN A 81 9.99 16.78 -21.59
N MET A 82 11.28 16.63 -21.25
CA MET A 82 12.42 17.09 -22.05
C MET A 82 13.24 15.93 -22.64
N GLY A 83 13.06 14.71 -22.15
CA GLY A 83 13.57 13.48 -22.75
C GLY A 83 14.13 12.48 -21.74
N GLY A 84 14.21 12.88 -20.47
CA GLY A 84 14.80 12.06 -19.42
C GLY A 84 14.24 12.38 -18.04
N THR A 85 15.08 12.19 -17.02
CA THR A 85 14.76 12.41 -15.60
C THR A 85 15.63 13.49 -14.95
N GLY A 86 16.73 13.89 -15.61
CA GLY A 86 17.73 14.81 -15.04
C GLY A 86 17.15 16.12 -14.50
N ALA A 87 17.78 16.67 -13.47
CA ALA A 87 17.28 17.83 -12.72
C ALA A 87 18.30 18.96 -12.48
N ASP A 88 19.61 18.74 -12.74
CA ASP A 88 20.69 19.67 -12.39
C ASP A 88 21.73 19.82 -13.53
N PRO A 89 21.43 20.58 -14.58
CA PRO A 89 22.36 20.81 -15.68
C PRO A 89 23.53 21.73 -15.28
N PRO A 90 24.74 21.56 -15.86
CA PRO A 90 25.06 20.66 -16.96
C PRO A 90 25.41 19.23 -16.53
N ASP A 91 25.61 18.99 -15.23
CA ASP A 91 26.15 17.73 -14.73
C ASP A 91 25.13 16.60 -14.87
N TYR A 92 23.83 16.88 -14.68
CA TYR A 92 22.69 16.00 -14.91
C TYR A 92 21.72 16.63 -15.93
N PRO A 93 22.01 16.48 -17.24
CA PRO A 93 21.20 17.08 -18.29
C PRO A 93 19.75 16.58 -18.27
N TYR A 94 18.79 17.48 -18.52
CA TYR A 94 17.37 17.16 -18.59
C TYR A 94 17.05 16.00 -19.57
N GLU A 95 17.83 15.87 -20.63
CA GLU A 95 17.49 14.94 -21.73
C GLU A 95 17.91 13.50 -21.43
N GLN A 96 18.61 13.30 -20.30
CA GLN A 96 19.18 12.02 -19.90
C GLN A 96 18.36 11.37 -18.80
N THR A 97 18.23 10.05 -18.89
CA THR A 97 17.87 9.22 -17.74
C THR A 97 19.13 8.49 -17.29
N ARG A 98 19.59 8.83 -16.09
CA ARG A 98 20.76 8.23 -15.47
C ARG A 98 20.34 7.26 -14.38
N THR A 99 20.79 6.03 -14.52
CA THR A 99 20.60 5.00 -13.50
C THR A 99 21.96 4.47 -13.04
N PHE A 100 22.01 3.94 -11.83
CA PHE A 100 23.22 3.38 -11.23
C PHE A 100 22.91 2.00 -10.66
N ALA A 101 23.38 0.96 -11.34
CA ALA A 101 23.26 -0.42 -10.90
C ALA A 101 24.40 -0.78 -9.92
N HIS A 102 24.14 -1.76 -9.06
CA HIS A 102 25.14 -2.34 -8.14
C HIS A 102 25.74 -1.32 -7.16
N ILE A 103 24.94 -0.39 -6.63
CA ILE A 103 25.43 0.73 -5.81
C ILE A 103 26.16 0.27 -4.54
N GLU A 104 25.86 -0.93 -4.03
CA GLU A 104 26.56 -1.57 -2.91
C GLU A 104 28.03 -1.94 -3.23
N GLY A 105 28.38 -1.99 -4.51
CA GLY A 105 29.76 -2.12 -4.95
C GLY A 105 30.59 -0.86 -4.71
N GLY A 106 29.99 0.33 -4.57
CA GLY A 106 30.70 1.60 -4.40
C GLY A 106 31.03 1.94 -2.95
N THR A 107 32.13 2.69 -2.71
CA THR A 107 32.39 3.29 -1.39
C THR A 107 31.76 4.68 -1.31
N THR A 108 30.61 4.84 -0.67
CA THR A 108 30.40 6.03 0.15
C THR A 108 31.16 5.83 1.47
N PRO A 109 32.08 6.72 1.88
CA PRO A 109 32.64 6.68 3.24
C PRO A 109 31.57 7.19 4.22
N PRO A 110 31.26 6.51 5.34
CA PRO A 110 31.77 5.23 5.85
C PRO A 110 30.88 4.05 5.43
N GLN A 111 31.51 2.87 5.28
CA GLN A 111 30.90 1.54 5.18
C GLN A 111 29.38 1.52 5.35
N VAL A 112 28.64 1.59 4.24
CA VAL A 112 27.22 1.23 4.27
C VAL A 112 27.15 -0.20 3.71
N PRO A 113 27.28 -1.25 4.53
CA PRO A 113 26.97 -2.62 4.12
C PRO A 113 25.45 -2.83 3.91
N TYR A 114 24.72 -1.75 3.61
CA TYR A 114 23.28 -1.71 3.74
C TYR A 114 22.74 -0.92 2.56
N CYS A 115 22.10 -1.64 1.66
CA CYS A 115 21.12 -1.09 0.76
C CYS A 115 19.75 -1.33 1.41
N PRO A 116 19.35 -0.52 2.42
CA PRO A 116 18.19 -0.81 3.24
C PRO A 116 16.90 -1.01 2.43
N HIS A 117 16.78 -0.32 1.29
CA HIS A 117 15.51 -0.21 0.55
C HIS A 117 15.60 -0.70 -0.92
N GLY A 118 16.68 -1.38 -1.31
CA GLY A 118 16.86 -1.96 -2.66
C GLY A 118 17.12 -0.96 -3.80
N ALA A 119 16.43 0.18 -3.80
CA ALA A 119 16.53 1.25 -4.79
C ALA A 119 16.34 2.64 -4.16
N ALA A 120 16.63 3.69 -4.95
CA ALA A 120 16.37 5.08 -4.56
C ALA A 120 16.36 6.05 -5.75
N PHE A 121 15.54 7.09 -5.64
CA PHE A 121 15.52 8.27 -6.51
C PHE A 121 16.15 9.49 -5.81
N TYR A 122 17.05 10.19 -6.50
CA TYR A 122 17.72 11.38 -5.99
C TYR A 122 17.14 12.65 -6.62
N THR A 123 16.32 13.39 -5.87
CA THR A 123 15.65 14.62 -6.34
C THR A 123 16.63 15.70 -6.82
N ALA A 124 17.80 15.82 -6.20
CA ALA A 124 18.82 16.80 -6.56
C ALA A 124 19.40 16.59 -7.97
N THR A 125 19.42 15.36 -8.46
CA THR A 125 20.08 14.98 -9.72
C THR A 125 19.10 14.45 -10.76
N GLY A 126 17.97 13.90 -10.33
CA GLY A 126 17.04 13.13 -11.15
C GLY A 126 17.56 11.74 -11.49
N SER A 127 18.51 11.20 -10.73
CA SER A 127 19.06 9.85 -10.96
C SER A 127 18.35 8.78 -10.13
N ILE A 128 18.31 7.57 -10.67
CA ILE A 128 17.79 6.37 -10.00
C ILE A 128 18.96 5.44 -9.68
N THR A 129 18.93 4.75 -8.55
CA THR A 129 19.97 3.80 -8.17
C THR A 129 19.33 2.49 -7.73
N HIS A 130 19.94 1.36 -8.08
CA HIS A 130 19.55 0.04 -7.58
C HIS A 130 20.74 -0.70 -7.02
N CYS A 131 20.42 -1.55 -6.07
CA CYS A 131 21.34 -2.54 -5.56
C CYS A 131 21.36 -3.77 -6.46
N ALA A 132 22.42 -4.55 -6.35
CA ALA A 132 22.50 -5.79 -7.09
C ALA A 132 21.31 -6.69 -6.77
N TRP A 133 20.75 -7.23 -7.82
CA TRP A 133 19.57 -8.09 -7.86
C TRP A 133 18.25 -7.37 -7.57
N GLU A 134 18.22 -6.04 -7.44
CA GLU A 134 17.00 -5.29 -7.07
C GLU A 134 16.32 -4.58 -8.25
N VAL A 135 16.64 -4.99 -9.49
CA VAL A 135 16.06 -4.38 -10.70
C VAL A 135 14.81 -5.15 -11.15
N TYR A 136 13.66 -4.69 -10.64
CA TYR A 136 12.32 -5.20 -10.95
C TYR A 136 11.46 -4.17 -11.68
N ASN A 137 10.35 -4.62 -12.28
CA ASN A 137 9.48 -3.76 -13.08
C ASN A 137 8.86 -2.66 -12.23
N ASP A 138 8.24 -3.06 -11.13
CA ASP A 138 7.56 -2.24 -10.14
C ASP A 138 8.52 -1.31 -9.40
N ILE A 139 9.68 -1.80 -8.94
CA ILE A 139 10.68 -0.99 -8.24
C ILE A 139 11.29 0.08 -9.17
N MET A 140 11.70 -0.29 -10.38
CA MET A 140 12.24 0.70 -11.33
C MET A 140 11.18 1.73 -11.73
N ALA A 141 9.92 1.32 -11.85
CA ALA A 141 8.80 2.22 -12.14
C ALA A 141 8.44 3.13 -10.95
N HIS A 142 8.51 2.62 -9.73
CA HIS A 142 8.37 3.39 -8.49
C HIS A 142 9.39 4.53 -8.45
N GLU A 143 10.67 4.23 -8.64
CA GLU A 143 11.71 5.28 -8.63
C GLU A 143 11.57 6.28 -9.79
N TYR A 144 11.09 5.81 -10.95
CA TYR A 144 10.80 6.69 -12.09
C TYR A 144 9.59 7.60 -11.82
N ALA A 145 8.60 7.15 -11.05
CA ALA A 145 7.40 7.93 -10.73
C ALA A 145 7.74 9.14 -9.86
N HIS A 146 8.68 9.01 -8.92
CA HIS A 146 9.22 10.18 -8.19
C HIS A 146 9.79 11.24 -9.13
N ALA A 147 10.44 10.85 -10.24
CA ALA A 147 10.91 11.81 -11.24
C ALA A 147 9.75 12.56 -11.90
N ILE A 148 8.62 11.91 -12.15
CA ILE A 148 7.43 12.55 -12.72
C ILE A 148 6.90 13.62 -11.74
N ILE A 149 6.85 13.29 -10.44
CA ILE A 149 6.37 14.21 -9.40
C ILE A 149 7.35 15.36 -9.14
N LEU A 150 8.66 15.08 -9.13
CA LEU A 150 9.71 16.08 -9.02
C LEU A 150 9.50 17.20 -10.05
N HIS A 151 9.32 16.82 -11.32
CA HIS A 151 9.15 17.73 -12.45
C HIS A 151 7.71 18.24 -12.61
N ARG A 152 6.79 17.89 -11.70
CA ARG A 152 5.45 18.50 -11.68
C ARG A 152 5.47 19.90 -11.10
N TYR A 153 6.37 20.16 -10.15
CA TYR A 153 6.45 21.42 -9.41
C TYR A 153 7.79 22.09 -9.68
N HIS A 154 7.76 23.39 -9.98
CA HIS A 154 8.96 24.18 -10.23
C HIS A 154 8.94 25.47 -9.41
N ASP A 155 10.12 25.96 -9.04
CA ASP A 155 10.28 27.27 -8.42
C ASP A 155 10.13 28.41 -9.45
N GLY A 156 10.25 29.66 -8.99
CA GLY A 156 10.16 30.83 -9.86
C GLY A 156 11.32 30.97 -10.87
N GLN A 157 12.34 30.13 -10.78
CA GLN A 157 13.49 30.06 -11.69
C GLN A 157 13.37 28.90 -12.68
N GLY A 158 12.34 28.06 -12.54
CA GLY A 158 12.13 26.88 -13.38
C GLY A 158 12.96 25.67 -12.94
N ASN A 159 13.49 25.64 -11.72
CA ASN A 159 14.12 24.43 -11.18
C ASN A 159 13.03 23.51 -10.62
N PRO A 160 13.13 22.18 -10.85
CA PRO A 160 12.18 21.25 -10.27
C PRO A 160 12.34 21.19 -8.74
N ILE A 161 11.24 21.16 -8.02
CA ILE A 161 11.21 21.18 -6.55
C ILE A 161 10.35 20.08 -5.93
N GLY A 162 9.56 19.36 -6.74
CA GLY A 162 8.72 18.26 -6.26
C GLY A 162 7.74 18.64 -5.15
N VAL A 163 7.20 17.63 -4.47
CA VAL A 163 6.42 17.82 -3.24
C VAL A 163 7.29 18.35 -2.10
N TYR A 164 6.68 18.89 -1.06
CA TYR A 164 7.37 19.04 0.21
C TYR A 164 7.53 17.66 0.84
N TYR A 165 8.70 17.05 0.69
CA TYR A 165 8.95 15.66 1.09
C TYR A 165 9.05 15.48 2.61
N PHE A 166 7.94 15.69 3.31
CA PHE A 166 7.80 15.42 4.74
C PHE A 166 6.33 15.21 5.10
N ARG A 167 6.04 14.19 5.91
CA ARG A 167 4.70 13.74 6.37
C ARG A 167 3.81 13.39 5.18
N GLU A 168 2.53 13.75 5.24
CA GLU A 168 1.51 13.32 4.27
C GLU A 168 1.83 13.66 2.80
N PRO A 169 2.39 14.84 2.44
CA PRO A 169 2.79 15.07 1.05
C PRO A 169 3.88 14.10 0.57
N ALA A 170 4.82 13.68 1.43
CA ALA A 170 5.80 12.63 1.08
C ALA A 170 5.12 11.26 0.98
N SER A 171 4.21 10.94 1.91
CA SER A 171 3.44 9.69 1.83
C SER A 171 2.58 9.59 0.58
N LEU A 172 2.06 10.72 0.05
CA LEU A 172 1.35 10.76 -1.22
C LEU A 172 2.27 10.54 -2.42
N ASP A 173 3.51 11.02 -2.37
CA ASP A 173 4.52 10.80 -3.42
C ASP A 173 4.94 9.31 -3.45
N GLU A 174 5.32 8.76 -2.30
CA GLU A 174 5.59 7.32 -2.11
C GLU A 174 4.43 6.44 -2.56
N SER A 175 3.20 6.80 -2.16
CA SER A 175 1.99 6.06 -2.57
C SER A 175 1.78 6.10 -4.08
N HIS A 176 1.97 7.27 -4.69
CA HIS A 176 1.90 7.39 -6.13
C HIS A 176 2.94 6.51 -6.81
N SER A 177 4.16 6.47 -6.29
CA SER A 177 5.24 5.64 -6.81
C SER A 177 4.91 4.14 -6.69
N ASP A 178 4.38 3.67 -5.55
CA ASP A 178 3.91 2.29 -5.39
C ASP A 178 2.85 1.92 -6.42
N ILE A 179 1.84 2.77 -6.56
CA ILE A 179 0.72 2.57 -7.49
C ILE A 179 1.24 2.52 -8.94
N MET A 180 2.11 3.45 -9.32
CA MET A 180 2.68 3.47 -10.68
C MET A 180 3.61 2.29 -10.94
N GLY A 181 4.31 1.80 -9.92
CA GLY A 181 5.07 0.56 -9.94
C GLY A 181 4.22 -0.63 -10.38
N GLU A 182 3.17 -0.90 -9.62
CA GLU A 182 2.24 -2.01 -9.88
C GLU A 182 1.52 -1.89 -11.23
N ILE A 183 1.10 -0.68 -11.60
CA ILE A 183 0.44 -0.44 -12.89
C ILE A 183 1.41 -0.67 -14.05
N PHE A 184 2.67 -0.24 -13.94
CA PHE A 184 3.65 -0.49 -14.99
C PHE A 184 3.92 -1.97 -15.13
N GLU A 185 4.04 -2.71 -14.03
CA GLU A 185 4.16 -4.17 -14.08
C GLU A 185 2.95 -4.80 -14.79
N TYR A 186 1.74 -4.37 -14.46
CA TYR A 186 0.52 -4.81 -15.12
C TYR A 186 0.52 -4.52 -16.62
N ASP A 187 0.82 -3.29 -17.03
CA ASP A 187 0.83 -2.91 -18.45
C ASP A 187 1.93 -3.63 -19.23
N ARG A 188 3.05 -3.96 -18.57
CA ARG A 188 4.19 -4.65 -19.18
C ARG A 188 3.98 -6.15 -19.30
N THR A 189 3.38 -6.78 -18.29
CA THR A 189 3.32 -8.26 -18.15
C THR A 189 1.91 -8.83 -18.31
N GLY A 190 0.88 -8.00 -18.20
CA GLY A 190 -0.53 -8.39 -18.14
C GLY A 190 -1.02 -8.78 -16.75
N TYR A 191 -0.18 -8.64 -15.72
CA TYR A 191 -0.49 -9.03 -14.33
C TYR A 191 0.22 -8.12 -13.33
N THR A 192 -0.41 -7.92 -12.17
CA THR A 192 0.16 -7.31 -10.96
C THR A 192 -0.39 -8.08 -9.77
N ASP A 193 0.47 -8.36 -8.78
CA ASP A 193 0.08 -8.93 -7.50
C ASP A 193 -0.25 -7.87 -6.45
N TRP A 194 -0.01 -6.58 -6.74
CA TRP A 194 -0.14 -5.46 -5.83
C TRP A 194 0.81 -5.55 -4.63
N ILE A 195 1.99 -6.13 -4.84
CA ILE A 195 3.03 -6.33 -3.83
C ILE A 195 4.35 -5.80 -4.36
N ASN A 196 4.77 -4.64 -3.83
CA ASN A 196 6.04 -4.05 -4.25
C ASN A 196 7.23 -4.90 -3.81
N GLY A 197 8.12 -5.19 -4.75
CA GLY A 197 9.34 -5.99 -4.53
C GLY A 197 9.08 -7.49 -4.46
N SER A 198 7.94 -7.99 -4.93
CA SER A 198 7.63 -9.44 -4.93
C SER A 198 8.60 -10.28 -5.77
N GLY A 199 9.37 -9.64 -6.66
CA GLY A 199 10.46 -10.26 -7.42
C GLY A 199 11.73 -10.59 -6.62
N ASP A 200 11.86 -10.11 -5.39
CA ASP A 200 13.04 -10.33 -4.53
C ASP A 200 13.32 -11.84 -4.32
N PRO A 201 14.51 -12.36 -4.71
CA PRO A 201 14.90 -13.75 -4.48
C PRO A 201 15.00 -14.15 -3.01
N TYR A 202 15.07 -13.18 -2.08
CA TYR A 202 15.02 -13.41 -0.63
C TYR A 202 13.59 -13.43 -0.09
N GLY A 203 12.59 -13.08 -0.91
CA GLY A 203 11.18 -13.31 -0.68
C GLY A 203 10.53 -12.40 0.36
N ILE A 204 11.12 -11.23 0.65
CA ILE A 204 10.54 -10.26 1.59
C ILE A 204 9.99 -9.08 0.78
N PRO A 205 8.67 -9.00 0.54
CA PRO A 205 8.10 -7.84 -0.14
C PRO A 205 8.30 -6.58 0.69
N PHE A 206 8.53 -5.44 0.03
CA PHE A 206 8.68 -4.15 0.72
C PHE A 206 7.35 -3.67 1.27
N ARG A 207 6.28 -3.77 0.48
CA ARG A 207 4.92 -3.36 0.84
C ARG A 207 3.89 -4.25 0.14
N ASN A 208 2.74 -4.43 0.77
CA ASN A 208 1.60 -5.12 0.17
C ASN A 208 0.42 -4.15 0.14
N LEU A 209 0.03 -3.72 -1.05
CA LEU A 209 -1.03 -2.73 -1.22
C LEU A 209 -2.41 -3.35 -1.04
N GLY A 210 -2.54 -4.66 -1.21
CA GLY A 210 -3.80 -5.38 -0.99
C GLY A 210 -4.07 -5.73 0.48
N ASN A 211 -3.02 -5.86 1.28
CA ASN A 211 -3.08 -6.10 2.71
C ASN A 211 -1.83 -5.49 3.39
N PRO A 212 -1.83 -4.18 3.70
CA PRO A 212 -0.67 -3.52 4.31
C PRO A 212 -0.21 -4.20 5.59
N HIS A 213 -1.13 -4.69 6.42
CA HIS A 213 -0.81 -5.38 7.67
C HIS A 213 -0.08 -6.72 7.48
N ALA A 214 -0.06 -7.31 6.27
CA ALA A 214 0.68 -8.54 6.00
C ALA A 214 2.21 -8.35 5.99
N VAL A 215 2.68 -7.10 5.89
CA VAL A 215 4.11 -6.78 5.85
C VAL A 215 4.49 -5.98 7.09
N ILE A 216 5.57 -6.41 7.74
CA ILE A 216 6.15 -5.68 8.87
C ILE A 216 7.08 -4.60 8.34
N ASN A 217 6.78 -3.36 8.69
CA ASN A 217 7.62 -2.23 8.39
C ASN A 217 8.95 -2.35 9.16
N PRO A 218 10.11 -2.36 8.47
CA PRO A 218 11.40 -2.56 9.11
C PRO A 218 11.86 -1.38 9.99
N VAL A 219 11.29 -0.18 9.78
CA VAL A 219 11.60 1.03 10.54
C VAL A 219 10.86 1.06 11.87
N THR A 220 9.56 0.76 11.85
CA THR A 220 8.72 0.80 13.06
C THR A 220 8.66 -0.55 13.78
N ASN A 221 9.02 -1.64 13.11
CA ASN A 221 8.83 -3.02 13.55
C ASN A 221 7.37 -3.33 13.92
N LEU A 222 6.44 -2.68 13.19
CA LEU A 222 4.99 -2.86 13.26
C LEU A 222 4.45 -3.14 11.85
N PRO A 223 3.27 -3.74 11.71
CA PRO A 223 2.58 -3.82 10.43
C PRO A 223 2.42 -2.44 9.76
N TYR A 224 2.43 -2.37 8.43
CA TYR A 224 2.11 -1.11 7.72
C TYR A 224 0.62 -0.74 7.92
N PRO A 225 0.28 0.54 8.18
CA PRO A 225 -1.11 0.95 8.36
C PRO A 225 -1.93 0.81 7.07
N ASP A 226 -3.17 0.36 7.18
CA ASP A 226 -4.11 0.18 6.07
C ASP A 226 -5.19 1.30 5.98
N ARG A 227 -5.30 2.13 7.01
CA ARG A 227 -6.24 3.27 7.09
C ARG A 227 -5.69 4.40 7.96
N TYR A 228 -6.27 5.58 7.81
CA TYR A 228 -5.75 6.81 8.41
C TYR A 228 -5.94 6.91 9.93
N TRP A 229 -6.86 6.14 10.53
CA TRP A 229 -6.96 5.96 11.98
C TRP A 229 -6.25 4.74 12.55
N ASP A 230 -5.53 3.96 11.73
CA ASP A 230 -4.88 2.74 12.18
C ASP A 230 -3.88 2.99 13.33
N ALA A 231 -3.79 2.04 14.27
CA ALA A 231 -2.89 2.12 15.42
C ALA A 231 -1.39 2.15 15.05
N ASN A 232 -1.04 1.73 13.84
CA ASN A 232 0.30 1.73 13.26
C ASN A 232 0.61 2.98 12.44
N VAL A 233 -0.33 3.92 12.28
CA VAL A 233 -0.07 5.23 11.65
C VAL A 233 1.08 5.91 12.39
N TYR A 234 2.09 6.31 11.63
CA TYR A 234 3.31 6.90 12.15
C TYR A 234 3.17 8.42 12.30
N CYS A 235 3.32 8.92 13.52
CA CYS A 235 3.17 10.35 13.85
C CYS A 235 4.50 11.09 14.13
N GLY A 236 5.62 10.36 14.10
CA GLY A 236 6.96 10.87 14.42
C GLY A 236 7.55 11.80 13.36
N ASN A 237 8.86 12.05 13.44
CA ASN A 237 9.58 12.90 12.48
C ASN A 237 10.63 12.13 11.68
N GLU A 238 10.98 10.93 12.13
CA GLU A 238 11.86 10.02 11.40
C GLU A 238 11.15 9.53 10.12
N GLU A 239 11.91 8.95 9.19
CA GLU A 239 11.34 8.43 7.94
C GLU A 239 10.54 9.53 7.20
N ASP A 240 11.13 10.73 7.15
CA ASP A 240 10.51 11.95 6.63
C ASP A 240 9.07 12.18 7.14
N GLY A 241 8.82 11.88 8.42
CA GLY A 241 7.51 12.03 9.03
C GLY A 241 6.52 10.92 8.66
N GLY A 242 7.00 9.74 8.29
CA GLY A 242 6.18 8.57 7.95
C GLY A 242 5.90 8.42 6.46
N ALA A 243 6.80 8.87 5.58
CA ALA A 243 6.58 8.89 4.12
C ALA A 243 6.20 7.50 3.59
N HIS A 244 7.14 6.56 3.61
CA HIS A 244 6.98 5.15 3.25
C HIS A 244 5.98 4.45 4.18
N THR A 245 5.97 4.74 5.49
CA THR A 245 5.07 4.04 6.44
C THR A 245 3.61 4.34 6.17
N ASN A 246 3.24 5.61 6.06
CA ASN A 246 1.84 6.01 5.88
C ASN A 246 1.41 5.99 4.41
N SER A 247 2.34 5.80 3.45
CA SER A 247 2.03 5.70 2.01
C SER A 247 1.06 4.57 1.67
N THR A 248 1.08 3.48 2.45
CA THR A 248 0.23 2.31 2.23
C THR A 248 -1.26 2.62 2.36
N ILE A 249 -1.63 3.70 3.07
CA ILE A 249 -3.03 4.10 3.28
C ILE A 249 -3.69 4.53 1.95
N PRO A 250 -3.21 5.57 1.25
CA PRO A 250 -3.73 5.91 -0.08
C PRO A 250 -3.44 4.82 -1.12
N SER A 251 -2.35 4.06 -1.02
CA SER A 251 -2.08 2.96 -1.95
C SER A 251 -3.12 1.84 -1.83
N HIS A 252 -3.52 1.50 -0.60
CA HIS A 252 -4.59 0.53 -0.33
C HIS A 252 -5.95 0.99 -0.87
N ALA A 253 -6.25 2.29 -0.77
CA ALA A 253 -7.46 2.84 -1.38
C ALA A 253 -7.50 2.62 -2.90
N ILE A 254 -6.38 2.81 -3.59
CA ILE A 254 -6.30 2.59 -5.04
C ILE A 254 -6.32 1.11 -5.40
N TYR A 255 -5.72 0.24 -4.58
CA TYR A 255 -5.91 -1.21 -4.69
C TYR A 255 -7.39 -1.60 -4.61
N LEU A 256 -8.09 -1.13 -3.58
CA LEU A 256 -9.53 -1.39 -3.39
C LEU A 256 -10.35 -0.86 -4.56
N PHE A 257 -10.00 0.31 -5.08
CA PHE A 257 -10.66 0.86 -6.27
C PHE A 257 -10.44 0.00 -7.52
N ALA A 258 -9.24 -0.54 -7.71
CA ALA A 258 -8.92 -1.40 -8.85
C ALA A 258 -9.57 -2.79 -8.73
N ARG A 259 -9.44 -3.43 -7.57
CA ARG A 259 -9.73 -4.86 -7.36
C ARG A 259 -11.07 -5.11 -6.67
N GLY A 260 -11.61 -4.10 -6.00
CA GLY A 260 -12.77 -4.24 -5.13
C GLY A 260 -12.43 -4.99 -3.84
N GLY A 261 -13.46 -5.24 -3.05
CA GLY A 261 -13.35 -5.93 -1.78
C GLY A 261 -14.28 -5.34 -0.73
N GLU A 262 -14.22 -5.92 0.46
CA GLU A 262 -14.87 -5.38 1.65
C GLU A 262 -13.77 -4.97 2.62
N PHE A 263 -13.80 -3.70 3.05
CA PHE A 263 -12.83 -3.15 3.99
C PHE A 263 -13.49 -2.07 4.83
N ASN A 264 -13.25 -2.11 6.15
CA ASN A 264 -13.78 -1.13 7.11
C ASN A 264 -15.31 -0.94 7.01
N GLY A 265 -16.04 -2.04 6.82
CA GLY A 265 -17.50 -2.06 6.60
C GLY A 265 -17.97 -1.55 5.22
N CYS A 266 -17.07 -1.19 4.31
CA CYS A 266 -17.41 -0.69 2.98
C CYS A 266 -17.28 -1.79 1.91
N GLU A 267 -18.34 -2.00 1.14
CA GLU A 267 -18.33 -2.86 -0.06
C GLU A 267 -17.97 -2.06 -1.31
N ILE A 268 -16.84 -2.40 -1.94
CA ILE A 268 -16.28 -1.70 -3.10
C ILE A 268 -16.25 -2.65 -4.29
N GLN A 269 -16.87 -2.23 -5.39
CA GLN A 269 -16.77 -2.92 -6.67
C GLN A 269 -15.51 -2.47 -7.42
N GLY A 270 -14.66 -3.42 -7.78
CA GLY A 270 -13.43 -3.15 -8.53
C GLY A 270 -13.71 -2.57 -9.91
N GLN A 271 -13.01 -1.49 -10.26
CA GLN A 271 -13.13 -0.78 -11.53
C GLN A 271 -12.01 -1.14 -12.53
N GLY A 272 -11.06 -1.98 -12.11
CA GLY A 272 -9.93 -2.44 -12.91
C GLY A 272 -8.74 -1.49 -12.91
N GLU A 273 -7.57 -2.07 -13.22
CA GLU A 273 -6.25 -1.43 -13.18
C GLU A 273 -6.17 -0.20 -14.11
N GLN A 274 -6.83 -0.25 -15.27
CA GLN A 274 -6.78 0.84 -16.25
C GLN A 274 -7.46 2.13 -15.76
N ILE A 275 -8.61 2.02 -15.09
CA ILE A 275 -9.28 3.21 -14.53
C ILE A 275 -8.51 3.72 -13.31
N ALA A 276 -8.01 2.82 -12.46
CA ALA A 276 -7.14 3.18 -11.33
C ALA A 276 -5.91 3.97 -11.80
N LYS A 277 -5.24 3.51 -12.86
CA LYS A 277 -4.14 4.24 -13.51
C LYS A 277 -4.53 5.64 -13.95
N LEU A 278 -5.64 5.76 -14.67
CA LEU A 278 -6.11 7.04 -15.20
C LEU A 278 -6.37 8.06 -14.09
N VAL A 279 -7.01 7.64 -12.99
CA VAL A 279 -7.29 8.50 -11.85
C VAL A 279 -6.02 8.84 -11.08
N SER A 280 -5.16 7.85 -10.80
CA SER A 280 -3.92 8.04 -10.03
C SER A 280 -2.87 8.90 -10.72
N ARG A 281 -2.84 8.94 -12.07
CA ARG A 281 -2.03 9.97 -12.78
C ARG A 281 -2.67 11.35 -12.72
N ARG A 282 -4.00 11.43 -12.72
CA ARG A 282 -4.74 12.69 -12.86
C ARG A 282 -4.87 13.45 -11.56
N VAL A 283 -4.81 12.77 -10.40
CA VAL A 283 -4.86 13.37 -9.06
C VAL A 283 -3.88 14.54 -8.90
N TRP A 284 -2.70 14.46 -9.48
CA TRP A 284 -1.66 15.51 -9.44
C TRP A 284 -2.00 16.77 -10.23
N ALA A 285 -3.10 16.81 -10.98
CA ALA A 285 -3.67 18.05 -11.52
C ALA A 285 -4.49 18.83 -10.49
N HIS A 286 -4.83 18.19 -9.37
CA HIS A 286 -5.70 18.72 -8.33
C HIS A 286 -4.99 18.83 -6.97
N LEU A 287 -3.71 18.45 -6.89
CA LEU A 287 -2.86 18.57 -5.71
C LEU A 287 -1.89 19.74 -5.85
N ASP A 288 -1.61 20.38 -4.72
CA ASP A 288 -0.45 21.24 -4.48
C ASP A 288 0.66 20.47 -3.77
N ARG A 289 1.90 20.98 -3.84
CA ARG A 289 3.08 20.33 -3.28
C ARG A 289 3.05 20.15 -1.74
N TYR A 290 2.15 20.83 -1.05
CA TYR A 290 1.97 20.76 0.41
C TYR A 290 0.69 20.03 0.84
N ASP A 291 -0.11 19.52 -0.10
CA ASP A 291 -1.37 18.86 0.24
C ASP A 291 -1.14 17.53 0.96
N GLY A 292 -2.00 17.23 1.94
CA GLY A 292 -2.02 15.97 2.69
C GLY A 292 -3.24 15.11 2.37
N PHE A 293 -3.52 14.09 3.17
CA PHE A 293 -4.51 13.04 2.86
C PHE A 293 -5.94 13.58 2.72
N SER A 294 -6.35 14.51 3.59
CA SER A 294 -7.66 15.15 3.50
C SER A 294 -7.87 15.93 2.20
N ARG A 295 -6.79 16.51 1.65
CA ARG A 295 -6.82 17.20 0.35
C ARG A 295 -6.78 16.18 -0.79
N ALA A 296 -6.02 15.11 -0.64
CA ALA A 296 -5.99 13.99 -1.56
C ALA A 296 -7.36 13.36 -1.77
N TYR A 297 -8.18 13.19 -0.72
CA TYR A 297 -9.58 12.74 -0.86
C TYR A 297 -10.34 13.53 -1.93
N THR A 298 -10.35 14.86 -1.81
CA THR A 298 -11.03 15.73 -2.78
C THR A 298 -10.34 15.75 -4.15
N ALA A 299 -9.02 15.65 -4.19
CA ALA A 299 -8.25 15.64 -5.43
C ALA A 299 -8.50 14.37 -6.26
N PHE A 300 -8.60 13.21 -5.61
CA PHE A 300 -8.93 11.95 -6.26
C PHE A 300 -10.36 11.95 -6.83
N GLN A 301 -11.32 12.52 -6.09
CA GLN A 301 -12.68 12.69 -6.59
C GLN A 301 -12.71 13.59 -7.83
N ASN A 302 -12.06 14.75 -7.79
CA ASN A 302 -11.96 15.65 -8.96
C ASN A 302 -11.23 14.97 -10.15
N ALA A 303 -10.21 14.17 -9.87
CA ALA A 303 -9.49 13.42 -10.90
C ALA A 303 -10.36 12.33 -11.55
N CYS A 304 -11.23 11.70 -10.76
CA CYS A 304 -12.19 10.75 -11.28
C CYS A 304 -13.29 11.44 -12.08
N ASP A 305 -13.84 12.56 -11.60
CA ASP A 305 -14.86 13.32 -12.32
C ASP A 305 -14.37 13.79 -13.70
N ASP A 306 -13.07 14.06 -13.85
CA ASP A 306 -12.43 14.41 -15.12
C ASP A 306 -12.40 13.25 -16.14
N LEU A 307 -12.42 12.00 -15.69
CA LEU A 307 -12.03 10.83 -16.51
C LEU A 307 -13.00 9.65 -16.50
N GLY A 308 -13.78 9.51 -15.43
CA GLY A 308 -14.62 8.36 -15.14
C GLY A 308 -16.11 8.66 -15.28
N THR A 309 -16.91 7.63 -15.04
CA THR A 309 -18.36 7.71 -14.91
C THR A 309 -18.77 7.94 -13.45
N LEU A 310 -20.00 8.40 -13.23
CA LEU A 310 -20.56 8.55 -11.88
C LEU A 310 -20.49 7.26 -11.05
N GLU A 311 -20.70 6.10 -11.68
CA GLU A 311 -20.62 4.79 -11.03
C GLU A 311 -19.18 4.50 -10.58
N GLN A 312 -18.20 4.64 -11.47
CA GLN A 312 -16.78 4.50 -11.13
C GLN A 312 -16.37 5.43 -10.00
N CYS A 313 -16.74 6.70 -10.06
CA CYS A 313 -16.34 7.67 -9.03
C CYS A 313 -17.04 7.46 -7.69
N SER A 314 -18.22 6.83 -7.69
CA SER A 314 -18.84 6.37 -6.44
C SER A 314 -18.03 5.25 -5.77
N GLU A 315 -17.51 4.28 -6.53
CA GLU A 315 -16.67 3.21 -5.99
C GLU A 315 -15.30 3.72 -5.52
N LEU A 316 -14.70 4.68 -6.23
CA LEU A 316 -13.50 5.37 -5.74
C LEU A 316 -13.78 6.08 -4.41
N THR A 317 -14.91 6.79 -4.32
CA THR A 317 -15.29 7.51 -3.09
C THR A 317 -15.40 6.55 -1.91
N LYS A 318 -16.02 5.38 -2.11
CA LYS A 318 -16.07 4.33 -1.07
C LYS A 318 -14.67 3.85 -0.69
N ALA A 319 -13.79 3.60 -1.66
CA ALA A 319 -12.43 3.15 -1.37
C ALA A 319 -11.62 4.15 -0.54
N LEU A 320 -11.73 5.45 -0.86
CA LEU A 320 -11.07 6.51 -0.09
C LEU A 320 -11.67 6.68 1.31
N GLN A 321 -12.99 6.50 1.45
CA GLN A 321 -13.68 6.51 2.75
C GLN A 321 -13.31 5.30 3.61
N ALA A 322 -13.15 4.13 2.99
CA ALA A 322 -12.80 2.89 3.70
C ALA A 322 -11.42 3.00 4.37
N VAL A 323 -10.47 3.73 3.75
CA VAL A 323 -9.16 4.05 4.36
C VAL A 323 -9.16 5.35 5.16
N GLU A 324 -10.32 5.99 5.34
CA GLU A 324 -10.58 7.12 6.25
C GLU A 324 -9.84 8.41 5.91
N ILE A 325 -9.41 8.61 4.67
CA ILE A 325 -8.75 9.87 4.28
C ILE A 325 -9.75 11.03 4.06
N ASP A 326 -11.05 10.79 4.23
CA ASP A 326 -12.12 11.80 4.26
C ASP A 326 -12.32 12.44 5.66
N GLN A 327 -11.49 12.06 6.63
CA GLN A 327 -11.52 12.56 8.00
C GLN A 327 -10.12 12.86 8.53
N GLY A 328 -10.04 13.47 9.72
CA GLY A 328 -8.75 13.69 10.38
C GLY A 328 -8.24 12.39 10.95
N GLY A 329 -7.04 11.94 10.57
CA GLY A 329 -6.46 10.67 11.00
C GLY A 329 -5.95 10.65 12.43
N ARG A 330 -5.32 9.54 12.82
CA ARG A 330 -4.87 9.26 14.19
C ARG A 330 -4.00 10.35 14.80
N CYS A 331 -3.06 10.91 14.01
CA CYS A 331 -2.14 11.95 14.49
C CYS A 331 -2.82 13.32 14.73
N SER A 332 -4.07 13.51 14.29
CA SER A 332 -4.80 14.76 14.46
C SER A 332 -5.40 14.94 15.86
N GLY A 333 -5.52 13.86 16.64
CA GLY A 333 -6.21 13.86 17.93
C GLY A 333 -7.74 14.02 17.83
N SER A 334 -8.30 13.96 16.62
CA SER A 334 -9.75 13.87 16.41
C SER A 334 -10.29 12.54 16.97
N ALA A 335 -11.60 12.30 16.94
CA ALA A 335 -12.12 10.96 17.17
C ALA A 335 -12.30 10.26 15.82
N GLU A 336 -12.01 8.96 15.77
CA GLU A 336 -12.37 8.10 14.63
C GLU A 336 -13.88 8.14 14.40
N ARG A 337 -14.28 8.22 13.13
CA ARG A 337 -15.68 8.15 12.71
C ARG A 337 -15.84 6.97 11.76
N ALA A 338 -17.00 6.34 11.82
CA ALA A 338 -17.39 5.33 10.85
C ALA A 338 -17.26 5.88 9.42
N PRO A 339 -16.67 5.12 8.48
CA PRO A 339 -16.67 5.48 7.06
C PRO A 339 -18.09 5.73 6.56
N SER A 340 -18.26 6.74 5.71
CA SER A 340 -19.60 7.06 5.17
C SER A 340 -20.16 5.96 4.26
N CYS A 341 -19.29 5.12 3.70
CA CYS A 341 -19.65 3.95 2.90
C CYS A 341 -20.01 2.72 3.73
N ALA A 342 -19.81 2.74 5.05
CA ALA A 342 -19.94 1.56 5.88
C ALA A 342 -21.40 1.08 5.94
N VAL A 343 -21.58 -0.23 5.84
CA VAL A 343 -22.87 -0.90 5.95
C VAL A 343 -22.80 -1.93 7.07
N ASN A 344 -23.76 -1.84 8.00
CA ASN A 344 -23.91 -2.87 9.03
C ASN A 344 -24.66 -4.07 8.42
N HIS A 345 -23.99 -5.21 8.31
CA HIS A 345 -24.59 -6.44 7.80
C HIS A 345 -25.12 -7.38 8.89
N SER A 346 -24.70 -7.17 10.14
CA SER A 346 -25.00 -7.99 11.31
C SER A 346 -26.41 -7.80 11.86
N GLY A 347 -27.05 -6.66 11.59
CA GLY A 347 -28.42 -6.37 11.99
C GLY A 347 -28.58 -6.14 13.50
N ASN A 348 -29.76 -6.42 14.04
CA ASN A 348 -30.05 -6.27 15.47
C ASN A 348 -29.99 -7.60 16.19
N LEU A 349 -29.30 -7.63 17.33
CA LEU A 349 -29.14 -8.80 18.18
C LEU A 349 -30.04 -8.74 19.41
N SER A 350 -30.54 -9.90 19.80
CA SER A 350 -31.18 -10.09 21.10
C SER A 350 -31.07 -11.54 21.54
N THR A 351 -31.09 -11.79 22.84
CA THR A 351 -31.01 -13.15 23.38
C THR A 351 -32.30 -13.56 24.06
N SER A 352 -32.62 -14.86 24.01
CA SER A 352 -33.79 -15.43 24.68
C SER A 352 -33.52 -16.84 25.19
N THR A 353 -34.33 -17.30 26.14
CA THR A 353 -34.43 -18.71 26.50
C THR A 353 -35.02 -19.53 25.34
N LEU A 354 -34.94 -20.87 25.43
CA LEU A 354 -35.45 -21.76 24.38
C LEU A 354 -36.97 -21.67 24.14
N ASP A 355 -37.74 -21.16 25.11
CA ASP A 355 -39.18 -20.91 24.98
C ASP A 355 -39.49 -19.53 24.35
N GLY A 356 -38.46 -18.77 23.98
CA GLY A 356 -38.57 -17.46 23.36
C GLY A 356 -38.69 -16.29 24.34
N THR A 357 -38.58 -16.52 25.66
CA THR A 357 -38.60 -15.43 26.64
C THR A 357 -37.30 -14.62 26.54
N PRO A 358 -37.34 -13.29 26.31
CA PRO A 358 -36.15 -12.47 26.28
C PRO A 358 -35.37 -12.58 27.60
N SER A 359 -34.06 -12.83 27.51
CA SER A 359 -33.17 -12.89 28.66
C SER A 359 -31.76 -12.54 28.22
N SER A 360 -31.02 -11.82 29.06
CA SER A 360 -29.58 -11.62 28.93
C SER A 360 -28.81 -12.37 30.03
N ILE A 361 -29.50 -13.08 30.93
CA ILE A 361 -28.89 -13.80 32.05
C ILE A 361 -29.20 -15.29 31.89
N PHE A 362 -28.17 -16.12 31.95
CA PHE A 362 -28.27 -17.56 31.74
C PHE A 362 -27.46 -18.32 32.79
N ASN A 363 -27.99 -19.43 33.27
CA ASN A 363 -27.22 -20.32 34.14
C ASN A 363 -26.11 -21.00 33.33
N GLN A 364 -25.02 -21.36 34.00
CA GLN A 364 -23.98 -22.20 33.41
C GLN A 364 -24.59 -23.50 32.81
N GLY A 365 -24.18 -23.86 31.59
CA GLY A 365 -24.72 -25.02 30.86
C GLY A 365 -26.14 -24.82 30.30
N GLN A 366 -26.81 -23.69 30.56
CA GLN A 366 -28.15 -23.43 30.05
C GLN A 366 -28.09 -23.08 28.55
N PRO A 367 -28.84 -23.80 27.69
CA PRO A 367 -28.97 -23.43 26.30
C PRO A 367 -29.81 -22.15 26.14
N PHE A 368 -29.43 -21.30 25.20
CA PHE A 368 -30.14 -20.08 24.84
C PHE A 368 -30.16 -19.87 23.33
N VAL A 369 -30.92 -18.87 22.90
CA VAL A 369 -31.06 -18.49 21.49
C VAL A 369 -30.53 -17.08 21.31
N LEU A 370 -29.63 -16.90 20.33
CA LEU A 370 -29.33 -15.61 19.74
C LEU A 370 -30.31 -15.38 18.59
N ASN A 371 -31.12 -14.33 18.71
CA ASN A 371 -32.03 -13.88 17.68
C ASN A 371 -31.36 -12.73 16.93
N ILE A 372 -31.14 -12.92 15.63
CA ILE A 372 -30.60 -11.92 14.72
C ILE A 372 -31.73 -11.46 13.81
N THR A 373 -31.96 -10.15 13.71
CA THR A 373 -33.02 -9.59 12.86
C THR A 373 -32.48 -8.49 11.96
N GLY A 374 -32.93 -8.45 10.70
CA GLY A 374 -32.49 -7.45 9.74
C GLY A 374 -31.06 -7.64 9.21
N ALA A 375 -30.43 -8.78 9.48
CA ALA A 375 -29.14 -9.12 8.89
C ALA A 375 -29.22 -9.29 7.37
N THR A 376 -28.12 -8.95 6.70
CA THR A 376 -28.01 -9.14 5.24
C THR A 376 -27.84 -10.62 4.93
N GLY A 377 -28.76 -11.18 4.15
CA GLY A 377 -28.75 -12.61 3.88
C GLY A 377 -27.76 -13.04 2.80
N GLY A 378 -27.34 -14.30 2.87
CA GLY A 378 -26.39 -14.91 1.92
C GLY A 378 -24.93 -14.60 2.23
N ARG A 379 -24.64 -13.98 3.38
CA ARG A 379 -23.30 -13.65 3.85
C ARG A 379 -22.84 -14.62 4.93
N GLN A 380 -21.54 -14.89 4.94
CA GLN A 380 -20.87 -15.56 6.06
C GLN A 380 -20.53 -14.49 7.10
N MET A 381 -20.94 -14.73 8.34
CA MET A 381 -20.62 -13.86 9.48
C MET A 381 -19.97 -14.67 10.58
N GLY A 382 -19.01 -14.06 11.27
CA GLY A 382 -18.39 -14.60 12.47
C GLY A 382 -19.27 -14.35 13.68
N ILE A 383 -19.37 -15.32 14.58
CA ILE A 383 -19.99 -15.11 15.89
C ILE A 383 -18.99 -15.48 16.97
N TYR A 384 -18.69 -14.48 17.79
CA TYR A 384 -17.68 -14.54 18.83
C TYR A 384 -18.34 -14.38 20.18
N LEU A 385 -17.96 -15.24 21.13
CA LEU A 385 -18.21 -15.00 22.54
C LEU A 385 -16.91 -14.48 23.17
N VAL A 386 -16.98 -13.27 23.69
CA VAL A 386 -15.82 -12.56 24.20
C VAL A 386 -16.11 -12.01 25.60
N PRO A 387 -15.09 -11.83 26.45
CA PRO A 387 -15.26 -11.14 27.73
C PRO A 387 -15.86 -9.75 27.53
N SER A 388 -16.77 -9.36 28.42
CA SER A 388 -17.36 -8.02 28.40
C SER A 388 -16.30 -6.95 28.64
N MET A 389 -16.28 -5.91 27.81
CA MET A 389 -15.37 -4.76 27.94
C MET A 389 -16.13 -3.47 28.28
N GLY A 390 -17.46 -3.48 28.20
CA GLY A 390 -18.34 -2.34 28.46
C GLY A 390 -18.29 -1.27 27.37
N ASN A 391 -17.10 -0.83 26.99
CA ASN A 391 -16.86 0.07 25.86
C ASN A 391 -15.74 -0.48 24.96
N ARG A 392 -16.11 -1.40 24.07
CA ARG A 392 -15.19 -2.02 23.11
C ARG A 392 -14.73 -0.99 22.07
N PRO A 393 -13.41 -0.70 21.97
CA PRO A 393 -12.92 0.22 20.95
C PRO A 393 -13.04 -0.40 19.55
N PRO A 394 -13.22 0.41 18.49
CA PRO A 394 -13.09 -0.06 17.12
C PRO A 394 -11.74 -0.76 16.91
N TRP A 395 -11.73 -1.75 16.01
CA TRP A 395 -10.59 -2.56 15.63
C TRP A 395 -9.99 -3.41 16.75
N GLN A 396 -10.73 -3.60 17.84
CA GLN A 396 -10.37 -4.61 18.84
C GLN A 396 -10.51 -5.98 18.22
N GLU A 397 -9.39 -6.71 18.10
CA GLU A 397 -9.39 -8.12 17.69
C GLU A 397 -10.40 -8.89 18.55
N MET A 398 -11.28 -9.62 17.88
CA MET A 398 -12.26 -10.49 18.53
C MET A 398 -11.57 -11.78 18.95
N ALA A 399 -10.73 -11.74 19.98
CA ALA A 399 -10.10 -12.93 20.53
C ALA A 399 -11.15 -13.81 21.26
N PRO A 400 -11.66 -14.89 20.64
CA PRO A 400 -12.73 -15.67 21.25
C PRO A 400 -12.18 -16.43 22.45
N LEU A 401 -13.06 -16.71 23.40
CA LEU A 401 -12.78 -17.77 24.35
C LEU A 401 -12.56 -19.07 23.56
N SER A 402 -11.57 -19.88 23.94
CA SER A 402 -11.06 -21.07 23.21
C SER A 402 -12.10 -22.13 22.82
N ILE A 403 -13.36 -21.90 23.17
CA ILE A 403 -14.49 -22.80 23.11
C ILE A 403 -15.62 -22.30 22.19
N VAL A 404 -15.58 -21.05 21.70
CA VAL A 404 -16.67 -20.51 20.85
C VAL A 404 -16.12 -19.55 19.78
N GLU A 405 -15.83 -20.12 18.61
CA GLU A 405 -15.82 -19.40 17.34
C GLU A 405 -16.68 -20.20 16.36
N SER A 406 -17.70 -19.55 15.79
CA SER A 406 -18.54 -20.18 14.77
C SER A 406 -18.77 -19.21 13.63
N SER A 407 -18.51 -19.66 12.40
CA SER A 407 -18.98 -18.95 11.22
C SER A 407 -20.32 -19.54 10.78
N ILE A 408 -21.26 -18.67 10.45
CA ILE A 408 -22.56 -19.08 9.94
C ILE A 408 -22.90 -18.34 8.65
N ASN A 409 -23.51 -19.05 7.72
CA ASN A 409 -24.22 -18.39 6.62
C ASN A 409 -25.57 -17.98 7.16
N VAL A 410 -25.89 -16.68 7.16
CA VAL A 410 -27.20 -16.18 7.58
C VAL A 410 -28.10 -16.06 6.34
N PRO A 411 -29.15 -16.89 6.20
CA PRO A 411 -30.20 -16.64 5.21
C PRO A 411 -30.90 -15.29 5.45
N ILE A 412 -31.44 -14.70 4.38
CA ILE A 412 -32.17 -13.42 4.43
C ILE A 412 -33.29 -13.47 5.48
N GLY A 413 -33.26 -12.55 6.45
CA GLY A 413 -34.32 -12.38 7.46
C GLY A 413 -33.87 -12.69 8.89
N SER A 414 -34.82 -13.12 9.73
CA SER A 414 -34.54 -13.43 11.13
C SER A 414 -33.92 -14.82 11.29
N GLN A 415 -32.85 -14.94 12.09
CA GLN A 415 -32.22 -16.21 12.45
C GLN A 415 -32.25 -16.43 13.96
N ASN A 416 -32.47 -17.68 14.36
CA ASN A 416 -32.40 -18.13 15.74
C ASN A 416 -31.30 -19.17 15.86
N ILE A 417 -30.18 -18.79 16.49
CA ILE A 417 -29.01 -19.66 16.63
C ILE A 417 -29.00 -20.17 18.06
N ARG A 418 -28.98 -21.49 18.20
CA ARG A 418 -28.93 -22.14 19.51
C ARG A 418 -27.48 -22.24 19.97
N PHE A 419 -27.21 -21.66 21.13
CA PHE A 419 -25.93 -21.74 21.81
C PHE A 419 -26.04 -22.61 23.06
N VAL A 420 -24.96 -23.33 23.39
CA VAL A 420 -24.80 -24.08 24.64
C VAL A 420 -23.39 -23.79 25.16
N PHE A 421 -23.29 -23.26 26.37
CA PHE A 421 -22.02 -23.06 27.05
C PHE A 421 -21.60 -24.37 27.72
N ASP A 422 -20.74 -25.16 27.07
CA ASP A 422 -20.34 -26.50 27.54
C ASP A 422 -18.99 -26.49 28.28
N SER A 423 -18.72 -25.44 29.07
CA SER A 423 -17.52 -25.40 29.91
C SER A 423 -17.83 -25.08 31.37
N ASP A 424 -17.16 -25.84 32.24
CA ASP A 424 -17.25 -25.72 33.70
C ASP A 424 -16.64 -24.40 34.23
N GLU A 425 -16.10 -23.53 33.37
CA GLU A 425 -15.37 -22.31 33.75
C GLU A 425 -15.98 -20.98 33.24
N LEU A 426 -17.07 -21.01 32.46
CA LEU A 426 -17.74 -19.78 32.02
C LEU A 426 -18.67 -19.22 33.10
N TYR A 427 -18.21 -18.19 33.83
CA TYR A 427 -19.02 -17.36 34.73
C TYR A 427 -18.67 -15.88 34.58
N GLY A 428 -19.64 -14.98 34.75
CA GLY A 428 -19.45 -13.52 34.66
C GLY A 428 -20.07 -12.87 33.42
N ASP A 429 -19.61 -11.65 33.12
CA ASP A 429 -20.13 -10.81 32.03
C ASP A 429 -19.41 -11.08 30.71
N TYR A 430 -20.18 -11.36 29.66
CA TYR A 430 -19.68 -11.60 28.31
C TYR A 430 -20.44 -10.75 27.29
N GLU A 431 -19.90 -10.68 26.09
CA GLU A 431 -20.51 -10.08 24.91
C GLU A 431 -20.55 -11.14 23.81
N ILE A 432 -21.69 -11.22 23.11
CA ILE A 432 -21.78 -11.91 21.84
C ILE A 432 -21.60 -10.86 20.75
N VAL A 433 -20.58 -11.02 19.93
CA VAL A 433 -20.31 -10.15 18.78
C VAL A 433 -20.64 -10.93 17.51
N VAL A 434 -21.45 -10.32 16.65
CA VAL A 434 -21.68 -10.78 15.28
C VAL A 434 -20.88 -9.87 14.35
N ASP A 435 -19.84 -10.46 13.79
CA ASP A 435 -18.90 -9.85 12.84
C ASP A 435 -19.53 -9.83 11.44
N GLY A 436 -20.00 -8.65 11.03
CA GLY A 436 -20.83 -8.48 9.84
C GLY A 436 -20.05 -8.50 8.52
N ASN A 437 -18.80 -8.04 8.57
CA ASN A 437 -17.80 -8.03 7.50
C ASN A 437 -16.86 -9.24 7.57
N ASN A 438 -16.94 -10.03 8.63
CA ASN A 438 -16.17 -11.25 8.86
C ASN A 438 -14.65 -11.01 8.73
N ASP A 439 -14.16 -9.92 9.35
CA ASP A 439 -12.74 -9.52 9.34
C ASP A 439 -12.02 -9.79 10.66
N GLY A 440 -12.72 -10.32 11.66
CA GLY A 440 -12.20 -10.70 12.97
C GLY A 440 -11.95 -9.52 13.92
N HIS A 441 -12.30 -8.31 13.54
CA HIS A 441 -12.07 -7.09 14.32
C HIS A 441 -13.38 -6.35 14.56
N TYR A 442 -13.59 -5.87 15.79
CA TYR A 442 -14.85 -5.20 16.10
C TYR A 442 -14.91 -3.79 15.51
N GLN A 443 -15.91 -3.50 14.68
CA GLN A 443 -16.29 -2.13 14.35
C GLN A 443 -17.78 -1.89 14.61
N SER A 444 -18.09 -0.86 15.40
CA SER A 444 -19.48 -0.55 15.77
C SER A 444 -20.41 -0.21 14.59
N TRP A 445 -19.83 0.06 13.41
CA TRP A 445 -20.55 0.34 12.17
C TRP A 445 -20.73 -0.85 11.23
N ALA A 446 -19.93 -1.92 11.39
CA ALA A 446 -20.06 -3.16 10.60
C ALA A 446 -20.72 -4.28 11.43
N ASP A 447 -20.52 -4.24 12.75
CA ASP A 447 -20.84 -5.33 13.66
C ASP A 447 -21.99 -5.00 14.60
N ALA A 448 -22.47 -6.04 15.25
CA ALA A 448 -23.46 -5.93 16.30
C ALA A 448 -22.99 -6.69 17.53
N VAL A 449 -23.29 -6.13 18.69
CA VAL A 449 -22.92 -6.69 19.99
C VAL A 449 -24.15 -6.77 20.89
N THR A 450 -24.28 -7.88 21.64
CA THR A 450 -25.27 -8.00 22.71
C THR A 450 -24.60 -8.53 23.98
N PRO A 451 -24.77 -7.86 25.14
CA PRO A 451 -24.22 -8.33 26.39
C PRO A 451 -25.02 -9.52 26.94
N ILE A 452 -24.34 -10.42 27.65
CA ILE A 452 -24.94 -11.51 28.42
C ILE A 452 -24.21 -11.68 29.76
N GLU A 453 -24.90 -12.24 30.75
CA GLU A 453 -24.34 -12.64 32.03
C GLU A 453 -24.51 -14.16 32.22
N VAL A 454 -23.43 -14.85 32.56
CA VAL A 454 -23.47 -16.28 32.91
C VAL A 454 -23.32 -16.44 34.42
N VAL A 455 -24.38 -16.95 35.06
CA VAL A 455 -24.44 -17.12 36.51
C VAL A 455 -24.31 -18.58 36.93
N VAL A 456 -23.79 -18.79 38.14
CA VAL A 456 -23.76 -20.11 38.76
C VAL A 456 -25.18 -20.46 39.23
N PRO A 457 -25.66 -21.70 39.01
CA PRO A 457 -27.02 -22.14 39.34
C PRO A 457 -27.49 -21.89 40.79
#